data_AF-A0A7Y4T0F8-F1
#
_entry.id   AF-A0A7Y4T0F8-F1
#
_cell.length_a   1.000
_cell.length_b   1.000
_cell.length_c   1.000
_cell.angle_alpha   90.00
_cell.angle_beta   90.00
_cell.angle_gamma   90.00
#
_symmetry.space_group_name_H-M   'P 1'
#
loop_
_entity.id
_entity.type
_entity.pdbx_description
1 polymer ?
#
loop_
_entity_poly.entity_id
_entity_poly.type
_entity_poly.pdbx_seq_one_letter_code
_entity_poly.pdbx_strand_id
1 'polypeptide(L)'
;MNKIFSFILFFFCAVTVMQAQSFKYQGVARNNANAPIVNTNIALRLSVLNASNNPVYSEIHNTRTSDLGIFSVNVCQGTNPNGNCNNIDWAVVGYQLKVELDPAGGTNFTNMGNSPILAVPIASYALKAGSVAGDTDGNPLNEIQSLNFNGTTNALSISQGNNVDLTSLKNDADADPLNEIQTISLDTSNNEISLSKGGGKFLLPASGASLWRKVGDTLLYKSTNNIGIWFRNSRFNIDFGPTVRKYFSSTTNRWTDEYLNNSLNLRKEIAFGSTLFDPGGNTNVDHHVMSYHRIGTDTMFRVRSTIFTTPGLSSDLSLWCNFMSNGQEIHRAGVLASASGGVGEITSLFGGVRGASLIGASIGGVTTPAIVLWAPNSNTNIAAGFWRDAAGNTVITSNIKNFRMDHPKEKDKEIWYACVEGPEAAAYNRGTAQLVNGEAFIKFQEDFSLIINPTTMTVQITPLSAESEGLAIVERSLEGIKVKELRKGTGNYKFDWEVKAVRKGFEDYKVIRVKGVDTPIPLPTNYSFGDNLNKDKP
;
A
#
# COMPACT_ATOMS: atom_id res chain seq x y z
N MET A 1 -33.48 47.96 -42.89
CA MET A 1 -32.07 47.86 -43.32
C MET A 1 -31.27 47.39 -42.12
N ASN A 2 -30.86 46.11 -42.10
CA ASN A 2 -29.47 45.67 -42.22
C ASN A 2 -28.70 45.92 -40.89
N LYS A 3 -28.10 44.97 -40.16
CA LYS A 3 -27.37 43.74 -40.54
C LYS A 3 -26.72 43.23 -39.22
N ILE A 4 -26.73 41.93 -38.87
CA ILE A 4 -25.57 41.00 -38.70
C ILE A 4 -25.71 40.26 -37.35
N PHE A 5 -26.07 38.97 -37.32
CA PHE A 5 -25.21 37.77 -37.35
C PHE A 5 -24.38 37.51 -36.07
N SER A 6 -24.79 36.52 -35.27
CA SER A 6 -23.87 35.52 -34.71
C SER A 6 -24.64 34.27 -34.27
N PHE A 7 -24.39 33.16 -34.97
CA PHE A 7 -24.92 31.82 -34.73
C PHE A 7 -23.70 30.96 -34.34
N ILE A 8 -23.65 30.44 -33.11
CA ILE A 8 -22.69 29.40 -32.73
C ILE A 8 -23.49 28.13 -32.43
N LEU A 9 -23.40 27.19 -33.36
CA LEU A 9 -23.90 25.82 -33.27
C LEU A 9 -22.76 24.95 -32.73
N PHE A 10 -22.91 24.37 -31.53
CA PHE A 10 -21.98 23.38 -30.98
C PHE A 10 -22.53 21.99 -31.26
N PHE A 11 -21.98 21.31 -32.28
CA PHE A 11 -22.27 19.92 -32.62
C PHE A 11 -21.31 19.03 -31.83
N PHE A 12 -21.81 18.25 -30.86
CA PHE A 12 -21.01 17.24 -30.17
C PHE A 12 -21.32 15.87 -30.79
N CYS A 13 -20.36 15.35 -31.57
CA CYS A 13 -20.36 14.00 -32.10
C CYS A 13 -19.82 13.05 -31.02
N ALA A 14 -20.60 12.05 -30.61
CA ALA A 14 -20.15 10.99 -29.71
C ALA A 14 -19.70 9.77 -30.52
N VAL A 15 -18.40 9.51 -30.56
CA VAL A 15 -17.83 8.24 -31.02
C VAL A 15 -17.71 7.31 -29.81
N THR A 16 -18.37 6.16 -29.85
CA THR A 16 -18.21 5.10 -28.85
C THR A 16 -17.06 4.17 -29.26
N VAL A 17 -16.02 4.07 -28.43
CA VAL A 17 -14.96 3.07 -28.58
C VAL A 17 -15.34 1.83 -27.77
N MET A 18 -15.34 0.65 -28.40
CA MET A 18 -15.57 -0.64 -27.75
C MET A 18 -14.22 -1.21 -27.27
N GLN A 19 -14.06 -1.48 -25.98
CA GLN A 19 -12.82 -2.01 -25.39
C GLN A 19 -12.74 -3.54 -25.54
N ALA A 20 -11.63 -4.08 -26.05
CA ALA A 20 -11.40 -5.53 -26.22
C ALA A 20 -11.18 -6.29 -24.90
N GLN A 21 -11.70 -7.52 -24.78
CA GLN A 21 -11.61 -8.36 -23.59
C GLN A 21 -10.17 -8.88 -23.38
N SER A 22 -9.54 -8.50 -22.26
CA SER A 22 -8.24 -9.03 -21.82
C SER A 22 -8.21 -9.09 -20.30
N PHE A 23 -7.35 -9.93 -19.73
CA PHE A 23 -7.14 -9.99 -18.29
C PHE A 23 -5.66 -10.10 -17.92
N LYS A 24 -5.29 -9.63 -16.74
CA LYS A 24 -3.90 -9.45 -16.33
C LYS A 24 -3.35 -10.68 -15.62
N TYR A 25 -2.10 -11.02 -15.89
CA TYR A 25 -1.36 -12.08 -15.21
C TYR A 25 0.02 -11.58 -14.74
N GLN A 26 0.38 -11.89 -13.50
CA GLN A 26 1.63 -11.47 -12.87
C GLN A 26 2.22 -12.63 -12.07
N GLY A 27 3.53 -12.82 -12.13
CA GLY A 27 4.22 -13.89 -11.42
C GLY A 27 5.67 -13.56 -11.12
N VAL A 28 6.33 -14.46 -10.37
CA VAL A 28 7.75 -14.37 -10.02
C VAL A 28 8.50 -15.57 -10.61
N ALA A 29 9.48 -15.32 -11.47
CA ALA A 29 10.29 -16.38 -12.07
C ALA A 29 11.42 -16.81 -11.10
N ARG A 30 11.60 -18.11 -10.93
CA ARG A 30 12.61 -18.72 -10.05
C ARG A 30 13.37 -19.84 -10.75
N ASN A 31 14.63 -20.07 -10.35
CA ASN A 31 15.47 -21.15 -10.85
C ASN A 31 15.29 -22.45 -10.04
N ASN A 32 16.01 -23.52 -10.41
CA ASN A 32 15.89 -24.84 -9.78
C ASN A 32 16.34 -24.91 -8.30
N ALA A 33 17.03 -23.89 -7.80
CA ALA A 33 17.38 -23.71 -6.38
C ALA A 33 16.38 -22.80 -5.63
N ASN A 34 15.25 -22.47 -6.26
CA ASN A 34 14.18 -21.62 -5.75
C ASN A 34 14.55 -20.13 -5.55
N ALA A 35 15.66 -19.68 -6.12
CA ALA A 35 16.06 -18.27 -6.13
C ALA A 35 15.42 -17.50 -7.30
N PRO A 36 15.07 -16.21 -7.13
CA PRO A 36 14.45 -15.42 -8.19
C PRO A 36 15.42 -15.18 -9.36
N ILE A 37 14.89 -15.25 -10.58
CA ILE A 37 15.63 -14.93 -11.81
C ILE A 37 15.44 -13.44 -12.06
N VAL A 38 16.40 -12.63 -11.64
CA VAL A 38 16.27 -11.16 -11.60
C VAL A 38 16.85 -10.49 -12.84
N ASN A 39 16.25 -9.38 -13.27
CA ASN A 39 16.74 -8.49 -14.34
C ASN A 39 17.10 -9.18 -15.67
N THR A 40 16.52 -10.34 -15.93
CA THR A 40 16.89 -11.22 -17.05
C THR A 40 15.74 -11.28 -18.04
N ASN A 41 16.07 -11.34 -19.34
CA ASN A 41 15.07 -11.60 -20.36
C ASN A 41 14.66 -13.06 -20.31
N ILE A 42 13.37 -13.31 -20.11
CA ILE A 42 12.77 -14.64 -20.05
C ILE A 42 11.70 -14.78 -21.13
N ALA A 43 11.37 -16.02 -21.46
CA ALA A 43 10.25 -16.32 -22.35
C ALA A 43 9.20 -17.14 -21.60
N LEU A 44 7.94 -16.75 -21.76
CA LEU A 44 6.78 -17.40 -21.15
C LEU A 44 5.86 -17.92 -22.24
N ARG A 45 5.26 -19.09 -22.04
CA ARG A 45 4.14 -19.58 -22.85
C ARG A 45 2.92 -19.78 -21.96
N LEU A 46 1.82 -19.13 -22.33
CA LEU A 46 0.55 -19.14 -21.59
C LEU A 46 -0.52 -19.81 -22.43
N SER A 47 -1.28 -20.74 -21.86
CA SER A 47 -2.33 -21.48 -22.58
C SER A 47 -3.62 -21.57 -21.76
N VAL A 48 -4.77 -21.36 -22.40
CA VAL A 48 -6.09 -21.61 -21.82
C VAL A 48 -6.53 -23.03 -22.18
N LEU A 49 -6.80 -23.84 -21.17
CA LEU A 49 -7.26 -25.22 -21.28
C LEU A 49 -8.74 -25.30 -20.94
N ASN A 50 -9.48 -26.15 -21.65
CA ASN A 50 -10.87 -26.47 -21.30
C ASN A 50 -10.94 -27.49 -20.13
N ALA A 51 -12.16 -27.85 -19.71
CA ALA A 51 -12.40 -28.76 -18.59
C ALA A 51 -11.78 -30.16 -18.77
N SER A 52 -11.46 -30.56 -20.01
CA SER A 52 -10.78 -31.84 -20.33
C SER A 52 -9.25 -31.71 -20.46
N ASN A 53 -8.66 -30.58 -20.04
CA ASN A 53 -7.23 -30.25 -20.13
C ASN A 53 -6.64 -30.11 -21.55
N ASN A 54 -7.47 -29.98 -22.58
CA ASN A 54 -7.00 -29.69 -23.94
C ASN A 54 -6.85 -28.17 -24.16
N PRO A 55 -5.74 -27.69 -24.77
CA PRO A 55 -5.53 -26.27 -25.02
C PRO A 55 -6.49 -25.78 -26.11
N VAL A 56 -7.29 -24.78 -25.76
CA VAL A 56 -8.18 -24.06 -26.70
C VAL A 56 -7.59 -22.73 -27.16
N TYR A 57 -6.57 -22.23 -26.43
CA TYR A 57 -5.79 -21.07 -26.80
C TYR A 57 -4.37 -21.14 -26.21
N SER A 58 -3.35 -20.64 -26.90
CA SER A 58 -1.99 -20.46 -26.36
C SER A 58 -1.26 -19.29 -26.97
N GLU A 59 -0.34 -18.64 -26.24
CA GLU A 59 0.46 -17.48 -26.69
C GLU A 59 1.83 -17.44 -26.01
N ILE A 60 2.78 -16.68 -26.57
CA ILE A 60 4.15 -16.50 -26.06
C ILE A 60 4.40 -15.04 -25.69
N HIS A 61 5.06 -14.82 -24.55
CA HIS A 61 5.50 -13.51 -24.09
C HIS A 61 7.01 -13.48 -23.83
N ASN A 62 7.69 -12.57 -24.50
CA ASN A 62 9.08 -12.23 -24.19
C ASN A 62 9.06 -11.01 -23.27
N THR A 63 9.55 -11.18 -22.05
CA THR A 63 9.50 -10.13 -21.03
C THR A 63 10.77 -10.14 -20.19
N ARG A 64 11.05 -9.02 -19.53
CA ARG A 64 12.20 -8.89 -18.65
C ARG A 64 11.71 -8.91 -17.21
N THR A 65 12.28 -9.80 -16.40
CA THR A 65 11.95 -9.84 -14.98
C THR A 65 12.52 -8.61 -14.28
N SER A 66 11.83 -8.17 -13.24
CA SER A 66 12.34 -7.13 -12.36
C SER A 66 13.54 -7.64 -11.54
N ASP A 67 14.13 -6.74 -10.79
CA ASP A 67 15.08 -7.00 -9.71
C ASP A 67 14.60 -7.95 -8.61
N LEU A 68 13.30 -8.25 -8.56
CA LEU A 68 12.68 -9.22 -7.68
C LEU A 68 12.23 -10.50 -8.39
N GLY A 69 12.52 -10.61 -9.69
CA GLY A 69 12.08 -11.71 -10.52
C GLY A 69 10.63 -11.59 -10.99
N ILE A 70 9.97 -10.44 -10.77
CA ILE A 70 8.56 -10.24 -11.12
C ILE A 70 8.42 -9.93 -12.60
N PHE A 71 7.39 -10.48 -13.24
CA PHE A 71 6.95 -10.08 -14.57
C PHE A 71 5.44 -9.86 -14.58
N SER A 72 4.95 -8.99 -15.46
CA SER A 72 3.52 -8.75 -15.68
C SER A 72 3.22 -8.76 -17.17
N VAL A 73 2.13 -9.42 -17.54
CA VAL A 73 1.65 -9.53 -18.92
C VAL A 73 0.13 -9.50 -18.96
N ASN A 74 -0.43 -9.19 -20.13
CA ASN A 74 -1.87 -9.28 -20.37
C ASN A 74 -2.14 -10.53 -21.20
N VAL A 75 -3.00 -11.41 -20.68
CA VAL A 75 -3.42 -12.61 -21.39
C VAL A 75 -4.36 -12.23 -22.52
N CYS A 76 -4.22 -12.92 -23.65
CA CYS A 76 -4.87 -12.62 -24.94
C CYS A 76 -4.28 -11.41 -25.66
N GLN A 77 -3.03 -11.05 -25.33
CA GLN A 77 -2.23 -10.02 -26.00
C GLN A 77 -0.78 -10.47 -26.27
N GLY A 78 -0.50 -11.77 -26.17
CA GLY A 78 0.81 -12.34 -26.46
C GLY A 78 1.09 -12.55 -27.95
N THR A 79 2.33 -12.94 -28.24
CA THR A 79 2.81 -13.22 -29.60
C THR A 79 2.61 -14.68 -29.99
N ASN A 80 2.55 -14.94 -31.30
CA ASN A 80 2.36 -16.27 -31.89
C ASN A 80 1.19 -17.07 -31.27
N PRO A 81 -0.04 -16.49 -31.23
CA PRO A 81 -1.17 -17.19 -30.65
C PRO A 81 -1.60 -18.39 -31.49
N ASN A 82 -2.00 -19.47 -30.83
CA ASN A 82 -2.68 -20.62 -31.43
C ASN A 82 -4.10 -20.68 -30.86
N GLY A 83 -5.11 -20.49 -31.71
CA GLY A 83 -6.51 -20.25 -31.33
C GLY A 83 -6.90 -18.76 -31.31
N ASN A 84 -8.14 -18.44 -30.92
CA ASN A 84 -8.66 -17.06 -30.83
C ASN A 84 -9.40 -16.82 -29.50
N CYS A 85 -8.96 -15.83 -28.73
CA CYS A 85 -9.47 -15.55 -27.40
C CYS A 85 -10.91 -14.97 -27.37
N ASN A 86 -11.36 -14.28 -28.42
CA ASN A 86 -12.72 -13.72 -28.49
C ASN A 86 -13.81 -14.80 -28.69
N ASN A 87 -13.42 -15.97 -29.17
CA ASN A 87 -14.33 -17.08 -29.42
C ASN A 87 -14.47 -18.00 -28.20
N ILE A 88 -13.75 -17.72 -27.11
CA ILE A 88 -13.84 -18.47 -25.87
C ILE A 88 -15.16 -18.08 -25.21
N ASP A 89 -16.04 -19.06 -25.01
CA ASP A 89 -17.28 -18.85 -24.29
C ASP A 89 -17.03 -18.80 -22.78
N TRP A 90 -16.71 -17.60 -22.28
CA TRP A 90 -16.46 -17.34 -20.87
C TRP A 90 -17.68 -17.62 -19.96
N ALA A 91 -18.84 -17.93 -20.54
CA ALA A 91 -20.01 -18.43 -19.82
C ALA A 91 -19.79 -19.81 -19.20
N VAL A 92 -18.98 -20.63 -19.86
CA VAL A 92 -18.75 -22.02 -19.46
C VAL A 92 -17.73 -22.04 -18.34
N VAL A 93 -18.09 -22.69 -17.24
CA VAL A 93 -17.20 -22.88 -16.09
C VAL A 93 -16.16 -23.98 -16.37
N GLY A 94 -14.96 -23.85 -15.80
CA GLY A 94 -13.94 -24.91 -15.83
C GLY A 94 -12.74 -24.68 -16.75
N TYR A 95 -12.55 -23.46 -17.26
CA TYR A 95 -11.29 -23.08 -17.94
C TYR A 95 -10.12 -22.94 -16.97
N GLN A 96 -8.92 -23.29 -17.42
CA GLN A 96 -7.67 -23.18 -16.64
C GLN A 96 -6.56 -22.49 -17.45
N LEU A 97 -5.72 -21.69 -16.81
CA LEU A 97 -4.51 -21.09 -17.36
C LEU A 97 -3.28 -21.95 -17.01
N LYS A 98 -2.61 -22.48 -18.03
CA LYS A 98 -1.33 -23.19 -17.97
C LYS A 98 -0.18 -22.23 -18.27
N VAL A 99 0.90 -22.31 -17.48
CA VAL A 99 2.05 -21.39 -17.56
C VAL A 99 3.35 -22.16 -17.71
N GLU A 100 4.15 -21.83 -18.72
CA GLU A 100 5.44 -22.49 -19.02
C GLU A 100 6.56 -21.45 -19.18
N LEU A 101 7.80 -21.78 -18.75
CA LEU A 101 8.93 -20.86 -18.66
C LEU A 101 10.20 -21.43 -19.32
N ASP A 102 10.92 -20.57 -20.05
CA ASP A 102 12.33 -20.75 -20.41
C ASP A 102 13.19 -19.65 -19.72
N PRO A 103 14.04 -20.01 -18.75
CA PRO A 103 14.79 -19.04 -17.95
C PRO A 103 15.97 -18.38 -18.70
N ALA A 104 16.41 -18.93 -19.83
CA ALA A 104 17.42 -18.32 -20.70
C ALA A 104 16.81 -17.45 -21.81
N GLY A 105 15.47 -17.39 -21.88
CA GLY A 105 14.73 -16.65 -22.91
C GLY A 105 14.68 -17.35 -24.27
N GLY A 106 14.93 -18.66 -24.31
CA GLY A 106 14.86 -19.49 -25.52
C GLY A 106 13.49 -20.13 -25.76
N THR A 107 13.50 -21.32 -26.37
CA THR A 107 12.31 -22.09 -26.74
C THR A 107 12.15 -23.41 -25.97
N ASN A 108 12.99 -23.67 -24.97
CA ASN A 108 13.00 -24.89 -24.16
C ASN A 108 12.13 -24.71 -22.92
N PHE A 109 10.82 -24.66 -23.16
CA PHE A 109 9.82 -24.38 -22.12
C PHE A 109 9.58 -25.55 -21.18
N THR A 110 9.60 -25.27 -19.87
CA THR A 110 9.19 -26.21 -18.82
C THR A 110 7.87 -25.77 -18.20
N ASN A 111 6.97 -26.71 -17.93
CA ASN A 111 5.67 -26.40 -17.31
C ASN A 111 5.82 -26.01 -15.83
N MET A 112 5.27 -24.86 -15.47
CA MET A 112 5.31 -24.30 -14.12
C MET A 112 3.98 -24.49 -13.36
N GLY A 113 2.93 -24.99 -14.02
CA GLY A 113 1.65 -25.35 -13.40
C GLY A 113 0.42 -24.86 -14.15
N ASN A 114 -0.74 -25.38 -13.77
CA ASN A 114 -2.05 -25.02 -14.31
C ASN A 114 -2.93 -24.48 -13.17
N SER A 115 -3.70 -23.42 -13.43
CA SER A 115 -4.55 -22.77 -12.43
C SER A 115 -5.95 -22.45 -13.00
N PRO A 116 -7.05 -22.60 -12.25
CA PRO A 116 -8.38 -22.25 -12.75
C PRO A 116 -8.55 -20.76 -13.04
N ILE A 117 -9.17 -20.42 -14.17
CA ILE A 117 -9.63 -19.06 -14.45
C ILE A 117 -11.02 -18.93 -13.83
N LEU A 118 -11.08 -18.17 -12.75
CA LEU A 118 -12.33 -17.95 -12.04
C LEU A 118 -13.10 -16.80 -12.68
N ALA A 119 -14.42 -16.98 -12.85
CA ALA A 119 -15.28 -15.93 -13.33
C ALA A 119 -15.26 -14.76 -12.34
N VAL A 120 -15.00 -13.55 -12.85
CA VAL A 120 -15.09 -12.32 -12.06
C VAL A 120 -16.57 -11.97 -11.85
N PRO A 121 -16.98 -11.43 -10.69
CA PRO A 121 -18.39 -11.36 -10.28
C PRO A 121 -19.34 -10.59 -11.21
N ILE A 122 -18.81 -9.73 -12.10
CA ILE A 122 -19.60 -8.99 -13.09
C ILE A 122 -19.91 -9.82 -14.36
N ALA A 123 -19.15 -10.86 -14.70
CA ALA A 123 -19.38 -11.66 -15.92
C ALA A 123 -20.49 -12.72 -15.77
N SER A 124 -20.68 -13.29 -14.57
CA SER A 124 -21.66 -14.35 -14.33
C SER A 124 -23.13 -13.87 -14.34
N TYR A 125 -23.35 -12.55 -14.22
CA TYR A 125 -24.68 -11.96 -14.17
C TYR A 125 -25.38 -11.88 -15.55
N ALA A 126 -24.67 -12.07 -16.67
CA ALA A 126 -25.24 -11.96 -18.01
C ALA A 126 -25.97 -13.22 -18.55
N LEU A 127 -25.86 -14.40 -17.92
CA LEU A 127 -26.15 -15.69 -18.57
C LEU A 127 -27.56 -16.30 -18.46
N LYS A 128 -28.44 -15.83 -17.56
CA LYS A 128 -29.60 -16.64 -17.13
C LYS A 128 -30.99 -16.09 -17.49
N ALA A 129 -31.10 -15.00 -18.23
CA ALA A 129 -32.38 -14.37 -18.63
C ALA A 129 -33.13 -15.11 -19.78
N GLY A 130 -33.06 -16.45 -19.87
CA GLY A 130 -33.51 -17.24 -21.02
C GLY A 130 -34.99 -17.71 -21.08
N SER A 131 -35.49 -18.61 -20.21
CA SER A 131 -36.74 -19.35 -20.52
C SER A 131 -37.24 -20.33 -19.44
N VAL A 132 -38.58 -20.53 -19.31
CA VAL A 132 -39.17 -21.73 -18.64
C VAL A 132 -40.57 -22.13 -19.19
N ALA A 133 -40.97 -23.40 -18.97
CA ALA A 133 -41.86 -24.24 -19.79
C ALA A 133 -43.13 -24.80 -19.08
N GLY A 134 -44.21 -25.10 -19.83
CA GLY A 134 -45.43 -25.78 -19.32
C GLY A 134 -46.74 -25.76 -20.14
N ASP A 135 -46.73 -25.72 -21.47
CA ASP A 135 -47.95 -25.78 -22.33
C ASP A 135 -48.08 -27.17 -22.99
N THR A 136 -49.20 -27.89 -22.78
CA THR A 136 -49.35 -29.33 -23.10
C THR A 136 -50.39 -29.69 -24.19
N ASP A 137 -51.17 -28.74 -24.73
CA ASP A 137 -52.03 -29.00 -25.91
C ASP A 137 -51.92 -27.94 -27.03
N GLY A 138 -51.26 -26.80 -26.78
CA GLY A 138 -50.74 -25.90 -27.80
C GLY A 138 -51.79 -25.17 -28.65
N ASN A 139 -53.08 -25.20 -28.29
CA ASN A 139 -54.12 -24.41 -28.95
C ASN A 139 -54.49 -23.19 -28.09
N PRO A 140 -54.26 -21.95 -28.54
CA PRO A 140 -54.45 -20.77 -27.70
C PRO A 140 -55.88 -20.18 -27.69
N LEU A 141 -56.89 -20.83 -28.30
CA LEU A 141 -58.20 -20.21 -28.58
C LEU A 141 -59.39 -20.80 -27.82
N ASN A 142 -59.31 -22.01 -27.27
CA ASN A 142 -60.44 -22.65 -26.56
C ASN A 142 -60.49 -22.33 -25.05
N GLU A 143 -59.54 -21.54 -24.56
CA GLU A 143 -59.45 -21.06 -23.19
C GLU A 143 -60.23 -19.75 -22.99
N ILE A 144 -60.86 -19.23 -24.04
CA ILE A 144 -61.56 -17.94 -24.01
C ILE A 144 -63.09 -18.16 -23.92
N GLN A 145 -63.65 -17.90 -22.74
CA GLN A 145 -65.11 -17.81 -22.51
C GLN A 145 -65.54 -16.35 -22.45
N SER A 146 -66.65 -16.00 -23.12
CA SER A 146 -67.20 -14.63 -23.09
C SER A 146 -68.34 -14.51 -22.09
N LEU A 147 -68.11 -13.74 -21.02
CA LEU A 147 -69.12 -13.30 -20.07
C LEU A 147 -69.67 -11.95 -20.53
N ASN A 148 -71.00 -11.82 -20.64
CA ASN A 148 -71.63 -10.56 -21.03
C ASN A 148 -72.65 -10.12 -19.99
N PHE A 149 -72.42 -8.95 -19.40
CA PHE A 149 -73.34 -8.34 -18.44
C PHE A 149 -74.18 -7.26 -19.13
N ASN A 150 -75.50 -7.41 -19.12
CA ASN A 150 -76.41 -6.38 -19.59
C ASN A 150 -76.82 -5.48 -18.41
N GLY A 151 -76.23 -4.29 -18.34
CA GLY A 151 -76.50 -3.33 -17.28
C GLY A 151 -77.91 -2.72 -17.28
N THR A 152 -78.65 -2.82 -18.39
CA THR A 152 -80.05 -2.35 -18.45
C THR A 152 -80.99 -3.34 -17.79
N THR A 153 -80.71 -4.64 -17.91
CA THR A 153 -81.56 -5.71 -17.37
C THR A 153 -80.96 -6.39 -16.13
N ASN A 154 -79.77 -5.97 -15.69
CA ASN A 154 -78.99 -6.60 -14.60
C ASN A 154 -78.84 -8.13 -14.76
N ALA A 155 -78.64 -8.59 -15.99
CA ALA A 155 -78.55 -10.01 -16.33
C ALA A 155 -77.13 -10.37 -16.79
N LEU A 156 -76.54 -11.42 -16.22
CA LEU A 156 -75.23 -11.94 -16.64
C LEU A 156 -75.41 -13.23 -17.42
N SER A 157 -74.93 -13.25 -18.67
CA SER A 157 -74.96 -14.44 -19.53
C SER A 157 -73.56 -14.92 -19.90
N ILE A 158 -73.46 -16.23 -20.15
CA ILE A 158 -72.24 -16.91 -20.59
C ILE A 158 -72.47 -17.42 -22.02
N SER A 159 -71.50 -17.24 -22.92
CA SER A 159 -71.60 -17.76 -24.29
C SER A 159 -71.82 -19.28 -24.28
N GLN A 160 -72.94 -19.74 -24.84
CA GLN A 160 -73.43 -21.13 -24.86
C GLN A 160 -73.98 -21.69 -23.52
N GLY A 161 -74.33 -20.83 -22.55
CA GLY A 161 -74.85 -21.22 -21.23
C GLY A 161 -76.13 -20.49 -20.77
N ASN A 162 -76.48 -20.67 -19.49
CA ASN A 162 -77.66 -20.09 -18.83
C ASN A 162 -77.51 -18.58 -18.53
N ASN A 163 -78.62 -17.91 -18.19
CA ASN A 163 -78.68 -16.53 -17.69
C ASN A 163 -78.97 -16.49 -16.19
N VAL A 164 -78.35 -15.55 -15.45
CA VAL A 164 -78.60 -15.28 -14.03
C VAL A 164 -79.12 -13.84 -13.86
N ASP A 165 -80.28 -13.68 -13.21
CA ASP A 165 -80.90 -12.38 -12.89
C ASP A 165 -80.38 -11.84 -11.55
N LEU A 166 -79.87 -10.60 -11.56
CA LEU A 166 -79.25 -9.92 -10.41
C LEU A 166 -80.01 -8.66 -9.98
N THR A 167 -81.26 -8.49 -10.42
CA THR A 167 -82.08 -7.29 -10.12
C THR A 167 -82.34 -7.05 -8.63
N SER A 168 -82.36 -8.11 -7.80
CA SER A 168 -82.61 -8.02 -6.36
C SER A 168 -81.48 -7.41 -5.53
N LEU A 169 -80.32 -7.09 -6.14
CA LEU A 169 -79.15 -6.52 -5.44
C LEU A 169 -79.11 -4.99 -5.41
N LYS A 170 -80.09 -4.27 -5.99
CA LYS A 170 -80.18 -2.80 -5.89
C LYS A 170 -81.12 -2.40 -4.74
N ASN A 171 -80.58 -1.77 -3.70
CA ASN A 171 -81.36 -1.22 -2.60
C ASN A 171 -80.72 0.07 -2.05
N ASP A 172 -81.03 1.21 -2.65
CA ASP A 172 -80.93 2.54 -2.04
C ASP A 172 -82.09 3.46 -2.50
N ALA A 173 -82.51 4.34 -1.58
CA ALA A 173 -83.77 5.09 -1.62
C ALA A 173 -83.64 6.51 -2.22
N ASP A 174 -82.51 6.81 -2.84
CA ASP A 174 -82.21 8.03 -3.58
C ASP A 174 -81.47 7.56 -4.84
N ALA A 175 -82.04 7.83 -6.01
CA ALA A 175 -81.52 7.39 -7.30
C ALA A 175 -81.09 8.56 -8.18
N ASP A 176 -80.59 9.67 -7.58
CA ASP A 176 -79.97 10.76 -8.32
C ASP A 176 -78.43 10.58 -8.39
N PRO A 177 -77.90 9.97 -9.47
CA PRO A 177 -76.47 9.74 -9.62
C PRO A 177 -75.64 11.04 -9.73
N LEU A 178 -76.30 12.19 -9.89
CA LEU A 178 -75.61 13.47 -9.99
C LEU A 178 -75.32 14.08 -8.62
N ASN A 179 -76.06 13.70 -7.56
CA ASN A 179 -75.93 14.30 -6.23
C ASN A 179 -74.84 13.63 -5.35
N GLU A 180 -74.44 12.42 -5.71
CA GLU A 180 -73.52 11.55 -4.95
C GLU A 180 -72.04 11.84 -5.23
N ILE A 181 -71.74 12.53 -6.34
CA ILE A 181 -70.37 12.88 -6.70
C ILE A 181 -70.04 14.27 -6.15
N GLN A 182 -69.31 14.28 -5.05
CA GLN A 182 -68.64 15.47 -4.54
C GLN A 182 -67.41 15.76 -5.42
N THR A 183 -67.32 16.97 -5.94
CA THR A 183 -66.07 17.45 -6.54
C THR A 183 -65.21 17.99 -5.41
N ILE A 184 -64.16 17.25 -5.08
CA ILE A 184 -63.14 17.69 -4.13
C ILE A 184 -62.19 18.61 -4.89
N SER A 185 -62.20 19.89 -4.56
CA SER A 185 -61.20 20.83 -5.07
C SER A 185 -60.19 21.16 -3.98
N LEU A 186 -58.90 21.01 -4.30
CA LEU A 186 -57.81 21.52 -3.49
C LEU A 186 -57.38 22.87 -4.07
N ASP A 187 -57.52 23.93 -3.30
CA ASP A 187 -56.85 25.19 -3.60
C ASP A 187 -55.38 25.07 -3.16
N THR A 188 -54.49 24.93 -4.14
CA THR A 188 -53.06 24.73 -3.92
C THR A 188 -52.33 26.00 -3.48
N SER A 189 -52.99 27.16 -3.53
CA SER A 189 -52.42 28.43 -3.06
C SER A 189 -52.58 28.62 -1.54
N ASN A 190 -53.57 27.96 -0.92
CA ASN A 190 -53.83 28.05 0.53
C ASN A 190 -54.05 26.70 1.25
N ASN A 191 -53.93 25.55 0.56
CA ASN A 191 -54.14 24.19 1.09
C ASN A 191 -55.54 23.92 1.66
N GLU A 192 -56.56 24.62 1.17
CA GLU A 192 -57.95 24.37 1.54
C GLU A 192 -58.56 23.31 0.62
N ILE A 193 -59.10 22.24 1.20
CA ILE A 193 -60.00 21.34 0.48
C ILE A 193 -61.43 21.87 0.62
N SER A 194 -62.07 22.07 -0.52
CA SER A 194 -63.49 22.43 -0.61
C SER A 194 -64.28 21.28 -1.24
N LEU A 195 -65.46 21.01 -0.68
CA LEU A 195 -66.42 20.06 -1.25
C LEU A 195 -67.48 20.85 -2.04
N SER A 196 -67.92 20.31 -3.18
CA SER A 196 -68.96 20.94 -3.99
C SER A 196 -70.31 20.96 -3.25
N LYS A 197 -71.26 21.74 -3.78
CA LYS A 197 -72.66 21.77 -3.30
C LYS A 197 -72.82 22.08 -1.79
N GLY A 198 -71.94 22.91 -1.24
CA GLY A 198 -72.02 23.36 0.15
C GLY A 198 -71.54 22.35 1.18
N GLY A 199 -70.80 21.29 0.77
CA GLY A 199 -70.26 20.27 1.68
C GLY A 199 -69.19 20.76 2.67
N GLY A 200 -68.87 22.05 2.67
CA GLY A 200 -67.94 22.68 3.59
C GLY A 200 -66.51 22.76 3.06
N LYS A 201 -65.64 23.33 3.89
CA LYS A 201 -64.23 23.57 3.61
C LYS A 201 -63.40 23.22 4.83
N PHE A 202 -62.24 22.60 4.63
CA PHE A 202 -61.26 22.43 5.71
C PHE A 202 -59.85 22.62 5.16
N LEU A 203 -59.00 23.29 5.94
CA LEU A 203 -57.58 23.37 5.61
C LEU A 203 -56.93 22.04 5.94
N LEU A 204 -56.23 21.48 4.95
CA LEU A 204 -55.20 20.51 5.25
C LEU A 204 -54.09 21.23 6.02
N PRO A 205 -53.46 20.58 7.03
CA PRO A 205 -52.20 21.09 7.55
C PRO A 205 -51.27 21.32 6.36
N ALA A 206 -50.72 22.52 6.24
CA ALA A 206 -50.09 23.00 5.01
C ALA A 206 -49.16 21.94 4.38
N SER A 207 -49.36 21.69 3.08
CA SER A 207 -48.66 20.73 2.22
C SER A 207 -47.16 20.59 2.57
N GLY A 208 -46.81 19.44 3.14
CA GLY A 208 -45.46 19.12 3.62
C GLY A 208 -45.35 18.04 4.72
N ALA A 209 -46.46 17.51 5.26
CA ALA A 209 -46.46 16.74 6.50
C ALA A 209 -46.55 15.20 6.39
N SER A 210 -46.10 14.56 5.32
CA SER A 210 -45.53 13.21 5.51
C SER A 210 -44.05 13.39 5.76
N LEU A 211 -43.64 13.18 7.01
CA LEU A 211 -42.21 13.19 7.37
C LEU A 211 -41.45 12.23 6.43
N TRP A 212 -42.00 11.05 6.11
CA TRP A 212 -41.32 10.07 5.28
C TRP A 212 -41.75 10.11 3.80
N ARG A 213 -40.78 10.08 2.90
CA ARG A 213 -40.91 10.02 1.44
C ARG A 213 -40.20 8.76 0.91
N LYS A 214 -40.84 8.00 0.03
CA LYS A 214 -40.20 6.88 -0.69
C LYS A 214 -39.69 7.36 -2.05
N VAL A 215 -38.43 7.09 -2.38
CA VAL A 215 -37.79 7.37 -3.67
C VAL A 215 -37.03 6.13 -4.11
N GLY A 216 -37.55 5.41 -5.12
CA GLY A 216 -37.04 4.09 -5.48
C GLY A 216 -37.06 3.13 -4.29
N ASP A 217 -35.93 2.45 -4.04
CA ASP A 217 -35.73 1.54 -2.89
C ASP A 217 -35.36 2.27 -1.59
N THR A 218 -35.42 3.59 -1.58
CA THR A 218 -35.02 4.41 -0.43
C THR A 218 -36.24 4.98 0.26
N LEU A 219 -36.38 4.73 1.56
CA LEU A 219 -37.31 5.43 2.44
C LEU A 219 -36.55 6.55 3.15
N LEU A 220 -36.95 7.81 2.98
CA LEU A 220 -36.22 8.96 3.52
C LEU A 220 -37.13 9.96 4.24
N TYR A 221 -36.67 10.45 5.38
CA TYR A 221 -37.14 11.66 6.02
C TYR A 221 -36.11 12.76 5.79
N LYS A 222 -36.57 13.94 5.36
CA LYS A 222 -35.75 15.14 5.27
C LYS A 222 -36.37 16.23 6.12
N SER A 223 -35.64 16.65 7.15
CA SER A 223 -35.96 17.87 7.90
C SER A 223 -35.55 19.11 7.10
N THR A 224 -34.42 19.03 6.38
CA THR A 224 -33.98 20.02 5.39
C THR A 224 -33.38 19.30 4.17
N ASN A 225 -32.92 20.04 3.16
CA ASN A 225 -32.26 19.43 2.00
C ASN A 225 -31.07 18.53 2.37
N ASN A 226 -30.42 18.86 3.48
CA ASN A 226 -29.15 18.29 3.93
C ASN A 226 -29.23 17.58 5.29
N ILE A 227 -30.37 17.66 5.98
CA ILE A 227 -30.58 17.02 7.28
C ILE A 227 -31.72 16.02 7.13
N GLY A 228 -31.45 14.76 7.44
CA GLY A 228 -32.42 13.71 7.22
C GLY A 228 -31.97 12.33 7.69
N ILE A 229 -32.87 11.37 7.55
CA ILE A 229 -32.62 9.96 7.84
C ILE A 229 -33.12 9.17 6.64
N TRP A 230 -32.36 8.19 6.17
CA TRP A 230 -32.82 7.33 5.10
C TRP A 230 -32.36 5.88 5.23
N PHE A 231 -33.21 5.00 4.72
CA PHE A 231 -33.04 3.56 4.68
C PHE A 231 -33.04 3.13 3.23
N ARG A 232 -32.10 2.27 2.86
CA ARG A 232 -32.15 1.49 1.62
C ARG A 232 -31.65 0.08 1.92
N ASN A 233 -31.77 -0.83 0.96
CA ASN A 233 -31.24 -2.18 1.13
C ASN A 233 -29.74 -2.12 1.55
N SER A 234 -29.41 -2.84 2.62
CA SER A 234 -28.08 -2.92 3.24
C SER A 234 -27.48 -1.64 3.85
N ARG A 235 -28.24 -0.53 3.97
CA ARG A 235 -27.72 0.73 4.53
C ARG A 235 -28.74 1.54 5.31
N PHE A 236 -28.33 2.03 6.48
CA PHE A 236 -29.04 3.04 7.26
C PHE A 236 -28.17 4.29 7.37
N ASN A 237 -28.72 5.47 7.12
CA ASN A 237 -27.97 6.72 7.08
C ASN A 237 -28.71 7.86 7.80
N ILE A 238 -27.96 8.68 8.53
CA ILE A 238 -28.38 9.91 9.19
C ILE A 238 -27.50 11.04 8.67
N ASP A 239 -28.09 12.02 8.01
CA ASP A 239 -27.42 13.24 7.55
C ASP A 239 -27.68 14.37 8.56
N PHE A 240 -26.62 14.99 9.07
CA PHE A 240 -26.66 16.14 9.99
C PHE A 240 -26.42 17.49 9.27
N GLY A 241 -26.16 17.45 7.96
CA GLY A 241 -25.87 18.62 7.13
C GLY A 241 -25.27 18.21 5.78
N PRO A 242 -24.89 19.19 4.92
CA PRO A 242 -24.38 18.89 3.58
C PRO A 242 -23.05 18.15 3.61
N THR A 243 -22.38 18.20 4.76
CA THR A 243 -21.00 17.81 4.96
C THR A 243 -20.85 16.85 6.13
N VAL A 244 -21.91 16.41 6.81
CA VAL A 244 -21.78 15.56 8.00
C VAL A 244 -22.85 14.48 7.98
N ARG A 245 -22.44 13.21 8.05
CA ARG A 245 -23.36 12.07 8.11
C ARG A 245 -22.82 10.91 8.94
N LYS A 246 -23.72 10.05 9.39
CA LYS A 246 -23.44 8.79 10.07
C LYS A 246 -24.20 7.67 9.39
N TYR A 247 -23.56 6.54 9.12
CA TYR A 247 -24.25 5.40 8.50
C TYR A 247 -23.82 4.06 9.07
N PHE A 248 -24.74 3.09 8.98
CA PHE A 248 -24.50 1.67 9.22
C PHE A 248 -24.52 0.93 7.89
N SER A 249 -23.59 0.00 7.71
CA SER A 249 -23.52 -0.90 6.55
C SER A 249 -23.65 -2.35 7.01
N SER A 250 -24.61 -3.09 6.47
CA SER A 250 -24.75 -4.52 6.78
C SER A 250 -23.61 -5.36 6.21
N THR A 251 -22.96 -4.90 5.13
CA THR A 251 -21.79 -5.57 4.53
C THR A 251 -20.60 -5.62 5.47
N THR A 252 -20.38 -4.56 6.25
CA THR A 252 -19.24 -4.48 7.21
C THR A 252 -19.66 -4.67 8.66
N ASN A 253 -20.97 -4.75 8.92
CA ASN A 253 -21.59 -4.83 10.25
C ASN A 253 -21.06 -3.76 11.24
N ARG A 254 -20.87 -2.53 10.76
CA ARG A 254 -20.26 -1.43 11.53
C ARG A 254 -20.93 -0.07 11.27
N TRP A 255 -20.77 0.83 12.23
CA TRP A 255 -21.12 2.26 12.12
C TRP A 255 -19.93 3.08 11.62
N THR A 256 -20.21 4.12 10.83
CA THR A 256 -19.21 5.05 10.29
C THR A 256 -19.73 6.48 10.41
N ASP A 257 -18.87 7.41 10.85
CA ASP A 257 -19.10 8.85 10.85
C ASP A 257 -18.26 9.49 9.72
N GLU A 258 -18.85 10.38 8.93
CA GLU A 258 -18.24 10.99 7.73
C GLU A 258 -18.45 12.50 7.71
N TYR A 259 -17.38 13.24 7.40
CA TYR A 259 -17.34 14.71 7.33
C TYR A 259 -16.78 15.17 5.95
N LEU A 260 -17.63 15.65 5.03
CA LEU A 260 -17.33 16.08 3.66
C LEU A 260 -17.36 17.61 3.51
N ASN A 261 -16.30 18.36 3.78
CA ASN A 261 -16.31 19.83 3.59
C ASN A 261 -15.80 20.27 2.21
N ASN A 262 -16.67 20.36 1.20
CA ASN A 262 -16.34 21.07 -0.05
C ASN A 262 -16.67 22.57 0.10
N SER A 263 -15.74 23.37 0.62
CA SER A 263 -15.89 24.84 0.62
C SER A 263 -15.50 25.44 -0.73
N LEU A 264 -16.41 26.21 -1.34
CA LEU A 264 -16.21 26.95 -2.60
C LEU A 264 -15.44 28.28 -2.44
N ASN A 265 -14.82 28.57 -1.28
CA ASN A 265 -14.04 29.79 -1.10
C ASN A 265 -12.62 29.49 -0.56
N LEU A 266 -11.66 29.66 -1.48
CA LEU A 266 -10.25 30.03 -1.29
C LEU A 266 -9.55 29.61 0.02
N ARG A 267 -8.71 28.56 -0.11
CA ARG A 267 -7.38 28.39 0.52
C ARG A 267 -7.24 27.96 1.98
N LYS A 268 -8.29 27.51 2.68
CA LYS A 268 -8.11 26.72 3.91
C LYS A 268 -9.20 25.66 4.05
N GLU A 269 -8.93 24.51 3.46
CA GLU A 269 -9.65 23.28 3.77
C GLU A 269 -8.98 22.69 5.01
N ILE A 270 -9.72 22.51 6.11
CA ILE A 270 -9.30 21.65 7.22
C ILE A 270 -10.26 20.46 7.17
N ALA A 271 -9.87 19.42 6.43
CA ALA A 271 -10.53 18.14 6.54
C ALA A 271 -9.95 17.41 7.77
N PHE A 272 -10.69 17.38 8.87
CA PHE A 272 -10.54 16.30 9.85
C PHE A 272 -11.54 15.21 9.46
N GLY A 273 -11.12 14.34 8.56
CA GLY A 273 -11.89 13.19 8.13
C GLY A 273 -11.11 11.92 8.40
N SER A 274 -11.64 11.06 9.25
CA SER A 274 -11.34 9.63 9.17
C SER A 274 -11.99 9.11 7.90
N THR A 275 -11.30 9.22 6.76
CA THR A 275 -11.63 8.36 5.62
C THR A 275 -11.16 6.95 5.98
N LEU A 276 -12.05 6.22 6.66
CA LEU A 276 -12.03 4.76 6.69
C LEU A 276 -12.31 4.29 5.26
N PHE A 277 -11.28 4.35 4.44
CA PHE A 277 -11.30 3.77 3.10
C PHE A 277 -10.84 2.33 3.23
N ASP A 278 -11.81 1.42 3.23
CA ASP A 278 -11.60 -0.01 3.04
C ASP A 278 -11.80 -0.29 1.53
N PRO A 279 -10.74 -0.30 0.70
CA PRO A 279 -10.85 -0.79 -0.65
C PRO A 279 -11.02 -2.30 -0.56
N GLY A 280 -12.27 -2.76 -0.44
CA GLY A 280 -12.58 -4.18 -0.51
C GLY A 280 -11.90 -4.82 -1.71
N GLY A 281 -10.93 -5.71 -1.43
CA GLY A 281 -10.08 -6.33 -2.45
C GLY A 281 -9.44 -7.63 -1.95
N ASN A 282 -10.22 -8.70 -1.92
CA ASN A 282 -9.83 -10.10 -1.68
C ASN A 282 -9.59 -10.51 -0.21
N THR A 283 -9.94 -11.76 0.11
CA THR A 283 -10.05 -12.38 1.43
C THR A 283 -8.73 -12.60 2.18
N ASN A 284 -7.70 -11.79 1.93
CA ASN A 284 -6.39 -11.95 2.57
C ASN A 284 -5.69 -10.67 3.05
N VAL A 285 -6.09 -9.45 2.69
CA VAL A 285 -5.35 -8.24 3.10
C VAL A 285 -6.20 -6.96 2.94
N ASP A 286 -5.87 -5.91 3.70
CA ASP A 286 -6.15 -4.48 3.44
C ASP A 286 -7.34 -3.81 4.14
N HIS A 287 -7.34 -3.84 5.48
CA HIS A 287 -8.00 -2.77 6.24
C HIS A 287 -7.06 -1.56 6.35
N HIS A 288 -7.29 -0.52 5.54
CA HIS A 288 -6.56 0.75 5.64
C HIS A 288 -7.36 1.77 6.45
N VAL A 289 -6.85 2.17 7.62
CA VAL A 289 -7.35 3.39 8.28
C VAL A 289 -6.45 4.53 7.82
N MET A 290 -6.99 5.44 7.01
CA MET A 290 -6.27 6.63 6.55
C MET A 290 -6.86 7.89 7.16
N SER A 291 -6.01 8.77 7.64
CA SER A 291 -6.39 10.11 8.11
C SER A 291 -5.43 11.11 7.54
N TYR A 292 -5.97 12.14 6.87
CA TYR A 292 -5.18 13.19 6.25
C TYR A 292 -5.52 14.53 6.87
N HIS A 293 -4.51 15.40 6.98
CA HIS A 293 -4.73 16.84 7.07
C HIS A 293 -4.15 17.47 5.81
N ARG A 294 -4.99 18.11 5.01
CA ARG A 294 -4.62 18.79 3.75
C ARG A 294 -4.82 20.29 3.90
N ILE A 295 -4.03 21.10 3.21
CA ILE A 295 -4.28 22.53 3.00
C ILE A 295 -4.10 22.80 1.50
N GLY A 296 -5.19 22.96 0.76
CA GLY A 296 -5.13 23.06 -0.71
C GLY A 296 -4.83 21.71 -1.36
N THR A 297 -3.91 21.66 -2.34
CA THR A 297 -3.42 20.40 -2.94
C THR A 297 -2.43 19.67 -2.04
N ASP A 298 -1.91 20.34 -1.00
CA ASP A 298 -0.80 19.80 -0.22
C ASP A 298 -1.31 18.95 0.94
N THR A 299 -0.79 17.72 1.04
CA THR A 299 -0.96 16.89 2.25
C THR A 299 0.11 17.32 3.26
N MET A 300 -0.30 17.70 4.48
CA MET A 300 0.61 18.05 5.58
C MET A 300 0.83 16.89 6.56
N PHE A 301 -0.16 16.00 6.65
CA PHE A 301 -0.18 14.88 7.59
C PHE A 301 -0.93 13.71 6.97
N ARG A 302 -0.39 12.51 7.12
CA ARG A 302 -1.01 11.24 6.75
C ARG A 302 -0.73 10.19 7.82
N VAL A 303 -1.77 9.61 8.38
CA VAL A 303 -1.67 8.33 9.10
C VAL A 303 -2.24 7.24 8.20
N ARG A 304 -1.54 6.11 8.08
CA ARG A 304 -2.05 4.90 7.45
C ARG A 304 -1.76 3.72 8.38
N SER A 305 -2.78 2.96 8.76
CA SER A 305 -2.60 1.67 9.43
C SER A 305 -3.11 0.58 8.52
N THR A 306 -2.31 -0.46 8.29
CA THR A 306 -2.60 -1.56 7.37
C THR A 306 -2.45 -2.91 8.08
N ILE A 307 -3.53 -3.68 8.13
CA ILE A 307 -3.49 -5.01 8.76
C ILE A 307 -3.12 -6.06 7.70
N PHE A 308 -1.94 -6.67 7.82
CA PHE A 308 -1.55 -7.83 7.01
C PHE A 308 -1.79 -9.15 7.78
N THR A 309 -2.17 -10.20 7.06
CA THR A 309 -2.32 -11.57 7.61
C THR A 309 -0.97 -12.24 7.91
N THR A 310 0.13 -11.78 7.29
CA THR A 310 1.52 -12.18 7.61
C THR A 310 2.46 -11.08 7.06
N PRO A 311 3.44 -10.52 7.82
CA PRO A 311 3.95 -10.94 9.12
C PRO A 311 3.23 -10.31 10.33
N GLY A 312 2.06 -9.68 10.15
CA GLY A 312 1.26 -9.09 11.22
C GLY A 312 0.77 -7.68 10.90
N LEU A 313 0.38 -6.92 11.95
CA LEU A 313 -0.03 -5.52 11.81
C LEU A 313 1.13 -4.66 11.28
N SER A 314 0.86 -3.84 10.28
CA SER A 314 1.76 -2.77 9.83
C SER A 314 1.10 -1.42 10.08
N SER A 315 1.87 -0.45 10.54
CA SER A 315 1.38 0.92 10.72
C SER A 315 2.42 1.90 10.27
N ASP A 316 2.00 2.91 9.53
CA ASP A 316 2.82 4.04 9.12
C ASP A 316 2.18 5.38 9.48
N LEU A 317 2.98 6.24 10.09
CA LEU A 317 2.69 7.64 10.36
C LEU A 317 3.63 8.46 9.50
N SER A 318 3.08 9.26 8.62
CA SER A 318 3.85 10.11 7.73
C SER A 318 3.47 11.58 7.88
N LEU A 319 4.47 12.40 8.19
CA LEU A 319 4.40 13.84 8.20
C LEU A 319 5.22 14.35 7.02
N TRP A 320 4.62 15.00 6.04
CA TRP A 320 5.36 15.59 4.93
C TRP A 320 4.69 16.87 4.46
N CYS A 321 5.45 17.76 3.84
CA CYS A 321 4.91 18.85 3.05
C CYS A 321 5.05 18.54 1.55
N ASN A 322 3.94 18.64 0.84
CA ASN A 322 3.94 18.60 -0.62
C ASN A 322 4.21 20.00 -1.16
N PHE A 323 4.98 20.07 -2.24
CA PHE A 323 5.04 21.26 -3.08
C PHE A 323 4.94 20.83 -4.54
N MET A 324 4.25 21.64 -5.33
CA MET A 324 4.23 21.50 -6.77
C MET A 324 5.53 22.05 -7.37
N SER A 325 6.26 21.18 -8.08
CA SER A 325 7.43 21.57 -8.87
C SER A 325 7.30 20.93 -10.24
N ASN A 326 7.27 21.73 -11.31
CA ASN A 326 7.08 21.28 -12.70
C ASN A 326 5.83 20.38 -12.90
N GLY A 327 4.74 20.66 -12.18
CA GLY A 327 3.50 19.87 -12.30
C GLY A 327 3.52 18.50 -11.63
N GLN A 328 4.55 18.20 -10.82
CA GLN A 328 4.60 17.01 -9.96
C GLN A 328 4.59 17.40 -8.49
N GLU A 329 3.83 16.64 -7.68
CA GLU A 329 3.92 16.71 -6.22
C GLU A 329 5.25 16.11 -5.77
N ILE A 330 6.07 16.91 -5.10
CA ILE A 330 7.34 16.46 -4.53
C ILE A 330 7.27 16.57 -3.01
N HIS A 331 7.49 15.46 -2.31
CA HIS A 331 7.66 15.42 -0.86
C HIS A 331 9.05 15.98 -0.52
N ARG A 332 9.16 17.24 -0.08
CA ARG A 332 10.47 17.88 0.12
C ARG A 332 11.07 17.70 1.51
N ALA A 333 10.26 17.71 2.57
CA ALA A 333 10.72 17.43 3.93
C ALA A 333 9.63 16.64 4.66
N GLY A 334 10.02 15.53 5.27
CA GLY A 334 9.08 14.73 6.03
C GLY A 334 9.74 13.71 6.96
N VAL A 335 8.91 13.12 7.81
CA VAL A 335 9.24 12.01 8.69
C VAL A 335 8.25 10.87 8.41
N LEU A 336 8.78 9.69 8.14
CA LEU A 336 8.04 8.44 8.06
C LEU A 336 8.37 7.62 9.31
N ALA A 337 7.40 7.38 10.18
CA ALA A 337 7.49 6.37 11.22
C ALA A 337 6.69 5.15 10.77
N SER A 338 7.31 3.98 10.68
CA SER A 338 6.67 2.74 10.24
C SER A 338 7.01 1.60 11.19
N ALA A 339 6.10 0.65 11.35
CA ALA A 339 6.35 -0.57 12.09
C ALA A 339 5.67 -1.75 11.41
N SER A 340 6.38 -2.88 11.30
CA SER A 340 5.87 -4.15 10.74
C SER A 340 6.67 -5.33 11.29
N GLY A 341 5.99 -6.42 11.63
CA GLY A 341 6.63 -7.69 11.97
C GLY A 341 7.70 -7.61 13.07
N GLY A 342 7.52 -6.72 14.06
CA GLY A 342 8.48 -6.51 15.16
C GLY A 342 9.62 -5.53 14.85
N VAL A 343 9.64 -4.91 13.67
CA VAL A 343 10.59 -3.84 13.31
C VAL A 343 9.87 -2.50 13.25
N GLY A 344 10.41 -1.48 13.90
CA GLY A 344 10.01 -0.09 13.80
C GLY A 344 11.12 0.77 13.19
N GLU A 345 10.77 1.76 12.39
CA GLU A 345 11.71 2.70 11.76
C GLU A 345 11.12 4.12 11.76
N ILE A 346 11.94 5.12 12.04
CA ILE A 346 11.66 6.55 11.86
C ILE A 346 12.68 7.11 10.87
N THR A 347 12.24 7.58 9.72
CA THR A 347 13.11 8.04 8.62
C THR A 347 12.78 9.47 8.22
N SER A 348 13.80 10.32 8.12
CA SER A 348 13.66 11.62 7.43
C SER A 348 13.63 11.41 5.92
N LEU A 349 12.74 12.12 5.23
CA LEU A 349 12.63 12.12 3.77
C LEU A 349 12.96 13.50 3.22
N PHE A 350 13.85 13.54 2.23
CA PHE A 350 14.19 14.75 1.47
C PHE A 350 14.01 14.49 -0.01
N GLY A 351 13.05 15.16 -0.66
CA GLY A 351 12.75 14.94 -2.08
C GLY A 351 12.29 13.51 -2.41
N GLY A 352 11.64 12.82 -1.46
CA GLY A 352 11.24 11.41 -1.58
C GLY A 352 12.37 10.39 -1.33
N VAL A 353 13.60 10.84 -1.06
CA VAL A 353 14.75 9.97 -0.76
C VAL A 353 14.96 9.87 0.75
N ARG A 354 15.34 8.69 1.25
CA ARG A 354 15.68 8.47 2.66
C ARG A 354 16.96 9.25 3.03
N GLY A 355 16.90 9.99 4.14
CA GLY A 355 18.02 10.78 4.68
C GLY A 355 18.72 10.09 5.85
N ALA A 356 18.30 10.41 7.08
CA ALA A 356 18.69 9.71 8.30
C ALA A 356 17.55 8.81 8.79
N SER A 357 17.87 7.70 9.48
CA SER A 357 16.85 6.84 10.10
C SER A 357 17.27 6.30 11.47
N LEU A 358 16.27 6.21 12.35
CA LEU A 358 16.32 5.47 13.60
C LEU A 358 15.53 4.19 13.39
N ILE A 359 16.16 3.04 13.56
CA ILE A 359 15.56 1.72 13.33
C ILE A 359 15.63 0.94 14.64
N GLY A 360 14.55 0.29 15.03
CA GLY A 360 14.50 -0.68 16.11
C GLY A 360 13.89 -1.97 15.60
N ALA A 361 14.69 -3.01 15.41
CA ALA A 361 14.20 -4.32 14.99
C ALA A 361 14.18 -5.29 16.17
N SER A 362 13.12 -6.09 16.32
CA SER A 362 13.07 -7.26 17.21
C SER A 362 13.21 -8.52 16.37
N ILE A 363 14.44 -9.01 16.22
CA ILE A 363 14.74 -10.25 15.49
C ILE A 363 14.95 -11.35 16.54
N GLY A 364 14.07 -12.36 16.59
CA GLY A 364 14.23 -13.49 17.51
C GLY A 364 14.25 -13.11 18.99
N GLY A 365 13.58 -12.02 19.39
CA GLY A 365 13.55 -11.53 20.77
C GLY A 365 14.71 -10.60 21.17
N VAL A 366 15.64 -10.30 20.26
CA VAL A 366 16.73 -9.33 20.47
C VAL A 366 16.39 -8.01 19.78
N THR A 367 16.35 -6.92 20.55
CA THR A 367 16.23 -5.57 19.99
C THR A 367 17.57 -5.13 19.40
N THR A 368 17.62 -4.90 18.10
CA THR A 368 18.77 -4.34 17.37
C THR A 368 18.46 -2.89 16.97
N PRO A 369 18.80 -1.91 17.83
CA PRO A 369 18.69 -0.51 17.46
C PRO A 369 19.77 -0.13 16.44
N ALA A 370 19.43 0.75 15.51
CA ALA A 370 20.35 1.32 14.54
C ALA A 370 20.02 2.80 14.28
N ILE A 371 21.07 3.60 14.06
CA ILE A 371 21.01 4.95 13.54
C ILE A 371 21.81 4.96 12.24
N VAL A 372 21.19 5.28 11.12
CA VAL A 372 21.82 5.16 9.80
C VAL A 372 21.64 6.42 8.97
N LEU A 373 22.65 6.74 8.17
CA LEU A 373 22.61 7.68 7.07
C LEU A 373 22.55 6.89 5.77
N TRP A 374 21.55 7.18 4.95
CA TRP A 374 21.35 6.53 3.67
C TRP A 374 22.22 7.16 2.59
N ALA A 375 22.69 6.33 1.66
CA ALA A 375 23.42 6.82 0.51
C ALA A 375 22.48 7.66 -0.39
N PRO A 376 22.97 8.74 -1.01
CA PRO A 376 22.18 9.54 -1.94
C PRO A 376 21.52 8.66 -3.00
N ASN A 377 20.22 8.88 -3.24
CA ASN A 377 19.42 8.13 -4.23
C ASN A 377 19.33 6.61 -4.00
N SER A 378 19.55 6.13 -2.77
CA SER A 378 19.39 4.72 -2.42
C SER A 378 18.53 4.53 -1.17
N ASN A 379 17.55 3.63 -1.27
CA ASN A 379 16.71 3.21 -0.14
C ASN A 379 17.19 1.90 0.50
N THR A 380 18.37 1.40 0.11
CA THR A 380 18.91 0.10 0.55
C THR A 380 20.37 0.14 0.96
N ASN A 381 21.14 1.15 0.53
CA ASN A 381 22.55 1.30 0.89
C ASN A 381 22.72 2.32 2.03
N ILE A 382 23.36 1.89 3.12
CA ILE A 382 23.77 2.73 4.23
C ILE A 382 25.15 3.33 3.90
N ALA A 383 25.28 4.66 3.97
CA ALA A 383 26.54 5.38 3.77
C ALA A 383 27.37 5.46 5.06
N ALA A 384 26.70 5.59 6.21
CA ALA A 384 27.30 5.59 7.54
C ALA A 384 26.26 5.18 8.59
N GLY A 385 26.67 4.70 9.75
CA GLY A 385 25.72 4.40 10.82
C GLY A 385 26.34 3.82 12.08
N PHE A 386 25.48 3.64 13.07
CA PHE A 386 25.75 3.03 14.37
C PHE A 386 24.66 2.01 14.69
N TRP A 387 24.99 0.74 14.94
CA TRP A 387 23.99 -0.30 15.22
C TRP A 387 24.55 -1.43 16.09
N ARG A 388 23.65 -2.30 16.56
CA ARG A 388 24.02 -3.60 17.12
C ARG A 388 23.94 -4.69 16.05
N ASP A 389 25.02 -5.44 15.84
CA ASP A 389 25.04 -6.57 14.90
C ASP A 389 24.39 -7.84 15.49
N ALA A 390 24.27 -8.89 14.67
CA ALA A 390 23.66 -10.16 15.06
C ALA A 390 24.44 -10.92 16.15
N ALA A 391 25.74 -10.64 16.30
CA ALA A 391 26.58 -11.18 17.37
C ALA A 391 26.49 -10.35 18.68
N GLY A 392 25.73 -9.26 18.67
CA GLY A 392 25.53 -8.39 19.82
C GLY A 392 26.56 -7.26 19.95
N ASN A 393 27.50 -7.12 18.99
CA ASN A 393 28.51 -6.06 19.03
C ASN A 393 27.91 -4.74 18.57
N THR A 394 28.40 -3.63 19.13
CA THR A 394 28.11 -2.29 18.60
C THR A 394 29.08 -1.95 17.48
N VAL A 395 28.54 -1.56 16.32
CA VAL A 395 29.30 -1.26 15.11
C VAL A 395 29.07 0.19 14.74
N ILE A 396 30.16 0.92 14.47
CA ILE A 396 30.16 2.23 13.81
C ILE A 396 30.81 2.06 12.44
N THR A 397 30.11 2.44 11.38
CA THR A 397 30.67 2.46 10.02
C THR A 397 30.57 3.84 9.39
N SER A 398 31.54 4.15 8.54
CA SER A 398 31.54 5.27 7.61
C SER A 398 32.62 4.99 6.56
N ASN A 399 32.47 5.54 5.36
CA ASN A 399 33.53 5.52 4.36
C ASN A 399 34.80 6.23 4.86
N ILE A 400 34.63 7.30 5.65
CA ILE A 400 35.74 8.04 6.27
C ILE A 400 35.38 8.34 7.73
N LYS A 401 36.25 7.94 8.66
CA LYS A 401 36.13 8.22 10.10
C LYS A 401 37.17 9.30 10.47
N ASN A 402 36.73 10.51 10.79
CA ASN A 402 37.61 11.63 11.10
C ASN A 402 37.45 12.11 12.55
N PHE A 403 38.53 12.60 13.16
CA PHE A 403 38.40 13.63 14.20
C PHE A 403 38.46 15.01 13.52
N ARG A 404 37.65 15.94 14.03
CA ARG A 404 37.57 17.35 13.60
C ARG A 404 37.76 18.25 14.81
N MET A 405 38.51 19.33 14.64
CA MET A 405 38.50 20.47 15.55
C MET A 405 38.62 21.79 14.77
N ASP A 406 38.13 22.88 15.35
CA ASP A 406 38.37 24.21 14.79
C ASP A 406 39.87 24.56 14.89
N HIS A 407 40.41 25.28 13.90
CA HIS A 407 41.83 25.60 13.89
C HIS A 407 42.12 26.65 14.99
N PRO A 408 43.03 26.37 15.95
CA PRO A 408 43.16 27.20 17.16
C PRO A 408 43.76 28.59 16.90
N LYS A 409 44.33 28.82 15.71
CA LYS A 409 44.97 30.09 15.33
C LYS A 409 44.29 30.80 14.15
N GLU A 410 43.39 30.12 13.42
CA GLU A 410 42.79 30.65 12.19
C GLU A 410 41.29 30.40 12.21
N LYS A 411 40.51 31.46 12.50
CA LYS A 411 39.08 31.36 12.82
C LYS A 411 38.23 30.73 11.70
N ASP A 412 38.65 30.85 10.45
CA ASP A 412 37.92 30.35 9.28
C ASP A 412 38.46 29.00 8.78
N LYS A 413 39.27 28.29 9.58
CA LYS A 413 39.83 26.98 9.22
C LYS A 413 39.50 25.90 10.23
N GLU A 414 39.58 24.66 9.77
CA GLU A 414 39.39 23.45 10.57
C GLU A 414 40.57 22.50 10.37
N ILE A 415 40.82 21.65 11.37
CA ILE A 415 41.79 20.57 11.33
C ILE A 415 41.04 19.25 11.30
N TRP A 416 41.36 18.41 10.31
CA TRP A 416 40.77 17.09 10.12
C TRP A 416 41.88 16.05 10.04
N TYR A 417 41.77 14.98 10.83
CA TYR A 417 42.57 13.77 10.65
C TYR A 417 41.66 12.56 10.57
N ALA A 418 42.02 11.60 9.72
CA ALA A 418 41.35 10.31 9.64
C ALA A 418 41.87 9.35 10.72
N CYS A 419 40.96 8.58 11.30
CA CYS A 419 41.27 7.45 12.15
C CYS A 419 42.04 6.39 11.34
N VAL A 420 43.02 5.75 11.97
CA VAL A 420 43.74 4.62 11.37
C VAL A 420 42.83 3.38 11.40
N GLU A 421 42.73 2.69 10.26
CA GLU A 421 41.94 1.48 10.11
C GLU A 421 42.85 0.26 9.91
N GLY A 422 42.44 -0.89 10.45
CA GLY A 422 43.20 -2.13 10.35
C GLY A 422 42.31 -3.35 10.12
N PRO A 423 42.88 -4.48 9.68
CA PRO A 423 42.15 -5.72 9.45
C PRO A 423 41.75 -6.46 10.74
N GLU A 424 41.92 -5.83 11.91
CA GLU A 424 41.75 -6.41 13.23
C GLU A 424 41.28 -5.36 14.24
N ALA A 425 40.66 -5.80 15.32
CA ALA A 425 40.27 -4.92 16.42
C ALA A 425 41.42 -4.71 17.41
N ALA A 426 42.48 -4.02 16.99
CA ALA A 426 43.68 -3.80 17.79
C ALA A 426 43.51 -2.70 18.86
N ALA A 427 44.22 -2.87 19.97
CA ALA A 427 44.57 -1.79 20.89
C ALA A 427 46.06 -1.49 20.74
N TYR A 428 46.45 -0.24 20.97
CA TYR A 428 47.84 0.15 20.98
C TYR A 428 48.17 1.01 22.19
N ASN A 429 49.42 0.91 22.64
CA ASN A 429 49.98 1.78 23.65
C ASN A 429 51.36 2.24 23.17
N ARG A 430 51.71 3.50 23.42
CA ARG A 430 52.99 4.07 22.97
C ARG A 430 53.54 5.03 23.99
N GLY A 431 54.84 5.24 23.95
CA GLY A 431 55.50 6.23 24.79
C GLY A 431 57.00 6.26 24.56
N THR A 432 57.68 6.93 25.49
CA THR A 432 59.14 6.99 25.54
C THR A 432 59.60 6.37 26.84
N ALA A 433 60.64 5.55 26.79
CA ALA A 433 61.27 4.94 27.95
C ALA A 433 62.77 5.27 28.01
N GLN A 434 63.37 5.11 29.18
CA GLN A 434 64.81 5.31 29.40
C GLN A 434 65.49 3.95 29.51
N LEU A 435 66.54 3.75 28.71
CA LEU A 435 67.46 2.63 28.86
C LEU A 435 68.41 2.91 30.03
N VAL A 436 68.62 1.92 30.90
CA VAL A 436 69.58 1.99 32.02
C VAL A 436 70.47 0.76 31.96
N ASN A 437 71.79 0.98 31.80
CA ASN A 437 72.77 -0.09 31.60
C ASN A 437 72.38 -1.08 30.50
N GLY A 438 71.88 -0.58 29.37
CA GLY A 438 71.53 -1.41 28.22
C GLY A 438 70.17 -2.13 28.34
N GLU A 439 69.40 -1.92 29.42
CA GLU A 439 68.10 -2.59 29.63
C GLU A 439 66.99 -1.62 30.04
N ALA A 440 65.75 -1.95 29.66
CA ALA A 440 64.55 -1.28 30.15
C ALA A 440 63.38 -2.27 30.23
N PHE A 441 62.62 -2.23 31.33
CA PHE A 441 61.34 -2.91 31.43
C PHE A 441 60.21 -1.89 31.41
N ILE A 442 59.28 -2.04 30.46
CA ILE A 442 58.14 -1.16 30.30
C ILE A 442 56.92 -1.92 30.79
N LYS A 443 56.44 -1.55 31.98
CA LYS A 443 55.22 -2.11 32.55
C LYS A 443 54.00 -1.54 31.82
N PHE A 444 53.08 -2.41 31.42
CA PHE A 444 51.81 -1.97 30.86
C PHE A 444 50.89 -1.43 31.94
N GLN A 445 50.08 -0.45 31.56
CA GLN A 445 48.96 -0.03 32.40
C GLN A 445 47.92 -1.15 32.47
N GLU A 446 47.25 -1.26 33.61
CA GLU A 446 46.32 -2.36 33.92
C GLU A 446 45.21 -2.48 32.87
N ASP A 447 44.66 -1.34 32.44
CA ASP A 447 43.62 -1.27 31.41
C ASP A 447 44.07 -1.89 30.08
N PHE A 448 45.30 -1.64 29.64
CA PHE A 448 45.86 -2.24 28.43
C PHE A 448 46.02 -3.76 28.60
N SER A 449 46.55 -4.21 29.74
CA SER A 449 46.72 -5.63 30.05
C SER A 449 45.40 -6.40 30.12
N LEU A 450 44.30 -5.75 30.54
CA LEU A 450 42.98 -6.36 30.63
C LEU A 450 42.33 -6.62 29.26
N ILE A 451 42.66 -5.81 28.26
CA ILE A 451 41.95 -5.82 26.97
C ILE A 451 42.70 -6.52 25.84
N ILE A 452 44.00 -6.80 25.96
CA ILE A 452 44.79 -7.38 24.85
C ILE A 452 44.93 -8.89 24.92
N ASN A 453 45.12 -9.52 23.76
CA ASN A 453 45.64 -10.87 23.64
C ASN A 453 47.17 -10.84 23.44
N PRO A 454 47.97 -11.30 24.41
CA PRO A 454 49.42 -11.17 24.38
C PRO A 454 50.09 -11.99 23.27
N THR A 455 49.42 -13.03 22.74
CA THR A 455 50.00 -13.87 21.67
C THR A 455 50.03 -13.16 20.31
N THR A 456 49.19 -12.14 20.14
CA THR A 456 49.10 -11.32 18.91
C THR A 456 50.01 -10.08 18.94
N MET A 457 50.78 -9.92 20.02
CA MET A 457 51.49 -8.68 20.31
C MET A 457 52.68 -8.45 19.38
N THR A 458 52.68 -7.28 18.75
CA THR A 458 53.81 -6.75 17.97
C THR A 458 54.32 -5.45 18.60
N VAL A 459 55.63 -5.26 18.59
CA VAL A 459 56.30 -4.12 19.21
C VAL A 459 57.23 -3.45 18.21
N GLN A 460 57.14 -2.13 18.11
CA GLN A 460 58.09 -1.30 17.38
C GLN A 460 58.85 -0.43 18.38
N ILE A 461 60.15 -0.28 18.17
CA ILE A 461 61.04 0.51 19.02
C ILE A 461 61.96 1.37 18.15
N THR A 462 62.26 2.58 18.60
CA THR A 462 63.15 3.51 17.89
C THR A 462 64.08 4.19 18.90
N PRO A 463 65.41 3.98 18.82
CA PRO A 463 66.36 4.65 19.69
C PRO A 463 66.42 6.16 19.40
N LEU A 464 66.54 6.99 20.44
CA LEU A 464 66.72 8.45 20.32
C LEU A 464 68.18 8.88 20.56
N SER A 465 69.12 7.99 20.26
CA SER A 465 70.56 8.23 20.36
C SER A 465 71.27 7.72 19.11
N ALA A 466 72.16 8.55 18.55
CA ALA A 466 73.02 8.16 17.43
C ALA A 466 74.06 7.09 17.83
N GLU A 467 74.37 6.99 19.12
CA GLU A 467 75.30 5.99 19.67
C GLU A 467 74.68 4.59 19.80
N SER A 468 73.39 4.45 19.52
CA SER A 468 72.68 3.17 19.62
C SER A 468 73.21 2.17 18.59
N GLU A 469 73.67 1.01 19.06
CA GLU A 469 73.99 -0.13 18.19
C GLU A 469 72.75 -0.98 17.79
N GLY A 470 71.57 -0.54 18.23
CA GLY A 470 70.28 -1.16 17.97
C GLY A 470 69.64 -1.72 19.23
N LEU A 471 68.33 -1.93 19.19
CA LEU A 471 67.53 -2.43 20.32
C LEU A 471 66.78 -3.70 19.91
N ALA A 472 66.50 -4.58 20.87
CA ALA A 472 65.68 -5.77 20.70
C ALA A 472 64.68 -5.95 21.85
N ILE A 473 63.51 -6.51 21.54
CA ILE A 473 62.56 -7.00 22.54
C ILE A 473 62.93 -8.44 22.89
N VAL A 474 63.27 -8.69 24.16
CA VAL A 474 63.70 -10.01 24.63
C VAL A 474 62.63 -10.74 25.42
N GLU A 475 61.67 -10.01 26.00
CA GLU A 475 60.52 -10.59 26.71
C GLU A 475 59.25 -9.81 26.37
N ARG A 476 58.15 -10.55 26.21
CA ARG A 476 56.79 -10.02 26.00
C ARG A 476 55.84 -10.78 26.92
N SER A 477 55.06 -10.07 27.73
CA SER A 477 54.04 -10.66 28.58
C SER A 477 52.84 -9.71 28.73
N LEU A 478 51.80 -10.14 29.45
CA LEU A 478 50.70 -9.26 29.84
C LEU A 478 51.14 -8.14 30.78
N GLU A 479 52.25 -8.31 31.50
CA GLU A 479 52.75 -7.34 32.46
C GLU A 479 53.57 -6.23 31.79
N GLY A 480 54.17 -6.51 30.63
CA GLY A 480 55.01 -5.55 29.93
C GLY A 480 55.94 -6.14 28.89
N ILE A 481 56.89 -5.31 28.46
CA ILE A 481 57.96 -5.68 27.51
C ILE A 481 59.33 -5.37 28.12
N LYS A 482 60.29 -6.26 27.87
CA LYS A 482 61.70 -6.00 28.19
C LYS A 482 62.48 -5.71 26.91
N VAL A 483 63.19 -4.59 26.92
CA VAL A 483 64.05 -4.11 25.85
C VAL A 483 65.51 -4.26 26.28
N LYS A 484 66.37 -4.74 25.37
CA LYS A 484 67.82 -4.75 25.54
C LYS A 484 68.53 -4.12 24.36
N GLU A 485 69.66 -3.50 24.62
CA GLU A 485 70.59 -3.08 23.59
C GLU A 485 71.30 -4.28 22.96
N LEU A 486 71.53 -4.19 21.64
CA LEU A 486 72.30 -5.20 20.93
C LEU A 486 73.77 -5.20 21.38
N ARG A 487 74.49 -6.27 21.05
CA ARG A 487 75.94 -6.41 21.30
C ARG A 487 76.40 -6.28 22.76
N LYS A 488 75.48 -6.47 23.73
CA LYS A 488 75.74 -6.27 25.16
C LYS A 488 76.13 -4.81 25.49
N GLY A 489 75.57 -3.86 24.73
CA GLY A 489 75.72 -2.44 25.02
C GLY A 489 75.22 -2.08 26.42
N THR A 490 75.83 -1.04 26.99
CA THR A 490 75.51 -0.51 28.34
C THR A 490 74.87 0.88 28.24
N GLY A 491 74.18 1.14 27.12
CA GLY A 491 73.62 2.42 26.76
C GLY A 491 72.66 2.98 27.82
N ASN A 492 72.69 4.30 27.95
CA ASN A 492 71.87 5.07 28.88
C ASN A 492 71.17 6.22 28.14
N TYR A 493 70.25 5.90 27.24
CA TYR A 493 69.53 6.88 26.44
C TYR A 493 68.03 6.55 26.32
N LYS A 494 67.24 7.52 25.83
CA LYS A 494 65.80 7.34 25.62
C LYS A 494 65.49 6.62 24.31
N PHE A 495 64.38 5.91 24.28
CA PHE A 495 63.85 5.32 23.07
C PHE A 495 62.32 5.41 23.06
N ASP A 496 61.75 5.55 21.87
CA ASP A 496 60.31 5.49 21.67
C ASP A 496 59.87 4.05 21.42
N TRP A 497 58.67 3.72 21.87
CA TRP A 497 58.09 2.40 21.72
C TRP A 497 56.60 2.49 21.38
N GLU A 498 56.13 1.53 20.60
CA GLU A 498 54.72 1.31 20.31
C GLU A 498 54.44 -0.20 20.37
N VAL A 499 53.42 -0.58 21.14
CA VAL A 499 52.92 -1.95 21.24
C VAL A 499 51.53 -2.00 20.63
N LYS A 500 51.29 -2.98 19.76
CA LYS A 500 49.97 -3.29 19.18
C LYS A 500 49.61 -4.74 19.47
N ALA A 501 48.37 -4.99 19.83
CA ALA A 501 47.84 -6.34 20.01
C ALA A 501 46.33 -6.36 19.72
N VAL A 502 45.83 -7.51 19.25
CA VAL A 502 44.39 -7.73 19.07
C VAL A 502 43.70 -7.70 20.42
N ARG A 503 42.52 -7.09 20.50
CA ARG A 503 41.73 -7.10 21.72
C ARG A 503 41.18 -8.50 22.02
N LYS A 504 41.22 -8.90 23.28
CA LYS A 504 40.68 -10.14 23.81
C LYS A 504 39.19 -10.26 23.50
N GLY A 505 38.79 -11.38 22.92
CA GLY A 505 37.41 -11.65 22.47
C GLY A 505 37.09 -11.15 21.05
N PHE A 506 38.06 -10.55 20.35
CA PHE A 506 37.92 -10.07 18.97
C PHE A 506 38.95 -10.69 18.01
N GLU A 507 39.56 -11.82 18.39
CA GLU A 507 40.56 -12.52 17.59
C GLU A 507 40.04 -12.97 16.22
N ASP A 508 38.75 -13.30 16.13
CA ASP A 508 38.10 -13.77 14.91
C ASP A 508 37.45 -12.62 14.09
N TYR A 509 37.96 -11.39 14.22
CA TYR A 509 37.43 -10.23 13.51
C TYR A 509 37.46 -10.42 11.99
N LYS A 510 36.31 -10.27 11.35
CA LYS A 510 36.16 -10.41 9.89
C LYS A 510 36.18 -9.07 9.19
N VAL A 511 37.20 -8.87 8.36
CA VAL A 511 37.34 -7.71 7.45
C VAL A 511 36.35 -7.81 6.29
N ILE A 512 36.21 -9.01 5.72
CA ILE A 512 35.30 -9.28 4.61
C ILE A 512 34.02 -9.91 5.19
N ARG A 513 32.88 -9.29 4.90
CA ARG A 513 31.56 -9.65 5.42
C ARG A 513 30.55 -9.77 4.29
N VAL A 514 29.47 -10.50 4.54
CA VAL A 514 28.40 -10.67 3.56
C VAL A 514 27.53 -9.42 3.57
N LYS A 515 27.44 -8.72 2.44
CA LYS A 515 26.60 -7.53 2.29
C LYS A 515 25.14 -7.88 2.60
N GLY A 516 24.51 -7.10 3.48
CA GLY A 516 23.12 -7.30 3.86
C GLY A 516 22.89 -8.32 4.97
N VAL A 517 23.87 -9.12 5.41
CA VAL A 517 23.67 -10.04 6.55
C VAL A 517 24.19 -9.42 7.84
N ASP A 518 25.40 -8.84 7.80
CA ASP A 518 26.07 -8.23 8.96
C ASP A 518 25.80 -6.73 9.11
N THR A 519 24.93 -6.19 8.26
CA THR A 519 24.43 -4.81 8.28
C THR A 519 22.95 -4.82 8.59
N PRO A 520 22.44 -3.88 9.41
CA PRO A 520 21.01 -3.81 9.70
C PRO A 520 20.26 -3.69 8.38
N ILE A 521 19.42 -4.68 8.09
CA ILE A 521 18.54 -4.63 6.93
C ILE A 521 17.32 -3.81 7.36
N PRO A 522 17.03 -2.70 6.68
CA PRO A 522 15.75 -2.01 6.80
C PRO A 522 14.61 -2.97 6.46
N LEU A 523 13.37 -2.64 6.82
CA LEU A 523 12.21 -3.37 6.31
C LEU A 523 12.33 -3.55 4.79
N PRO A 524 12.16 -4.77 4.23
CA PRO A 524 12.32 -5.01 2.82
C PRO A 524 11.50 -4.01 2.00
N THR A 525 12.13 -3.41 1.01
CA THR A 525 11.48 -2.60 -0.04
C THR A 525 10.38 -3.34 -0.79
N ASN A 526 10.24 -4.65 -0.56
CA ASN A 526 9.23 -5.52 -1.14
C ASN A 526 7.83 -5.32 -0.54
N TYR A 527 7.70 -4.51 0.52
CA TYR A 527 6.50 -3.70 0.68
C TYR A 527 6.73 -2.41 -0.10
N SER A 528 6.22 -2.37 -1.34
CA SER A 528 6.12 -1.10 -2.05
C SER A 528 5.26 -0.18 -1.18
N PHE A 529 5.90 0.81 -0.55
CA PHE A 529 5.19 2.04 -0.24
C PHE A 529 4.83 2.60 -1.61
N GLY A 530 3.64 2.22 -2.08
CA GLY A 530 3.39 2.10 -3.50
C GLY A 530 3.95 3.25 -4.33
N ASP A 531 4.49 2.89 -5.49
CA ASP A 531 4.49 3.67 -6.73
C ASP A 531 3.08 4.18 -7.15
N ASN A 532 2.11 4.17 -6.23
CA ASN A 532 0.80 4.79 -6.34
C ASN A 532 0.76 6.19 -5.70
N LEU A 533 1.90 6.81 -5.37
CA LEU A 533 1.96 8.27 -5.16
C LEU A 533 1.70 9.07 -6.46
N ASN A 534 1.63 8.40 -7.62
CA ASN A 534 1.31 9.00 -8.92
C ASN A 534 -0.02 8.51 -9.54
N LYS A 535 -0.83 7.69 -8.86
CA LYS A 535 -2.03 7.07 -9.49
C LYS A 535 -3.39 7.66 -9.14
N ASP A 536 -3.46 8.60 -8.21
CA ASP A 536 -4.69 9.37 -8.02
C ASP A 536 -4.51 10.78 -8.64
N LYS A 537 -4.33 10.81 -9.96
CA LYS A 537 -4.69 12.01 -10.73
C LYS A 537 -6.20 11.93 -11.01
N PRO A 538 -6.98 13.00 -10.77
CA PRO A 538 -8.32 13.10 -11.35
C PRO A 538 -8.28 13.06 -12.88
#